data_AF-A0A497U1Y2-F1
#
_entry.id   AF-A0A497U1Y2-F1
#
_cell.length_a   1.000
_cell.length_b   1.000
_cell.length_c   1.000
_cell.angle_alpha   90.00
_cell.angle_beta   90.00
_cell.angle_gamma   90.00
#
_symmetry.space_group_name_H-M   'P 1'
#
loop_
_entity.id
_entity.type
_entity.pdbx_description
1 polymer ?
#
loop_
_entity_poly.entity_id
_entity_poly.type
_entity_poly.pdbx_seq_one_letter_code
_entity_poly.pdbx_strand_id
1 'polypeptide(L)'
;MSEDTEDYKSEAGRREASDVERLVSSCRTLEIDHMPDGWPAIKMRDVSALCDAVESVVPGIDRLEDRLLAGCEITRQDSRWYLYDRSGEYVTSGDTLRKMIINVVFSDC
;
A
#
# COMPACT_ATOMS: atom_id res chain seq x y z
N MET A 1 6.64 42.91 -11.11
CA MET A 1 5.26 42.51 -10.79
C MET A 1 4.69 41.93 -12.06
N SER A 2 4.14 40.73 -12.15
CA SER A 2 4.09 39.51 -11.35
C SER A 2 3.28 38.58 -12.26
N GLU A 3 3.78 37.43 -12.71
CA GLU A 3 2.95 36.42 -13.40
C GLU A 3 3.75 35.12 -13.65
N ASP A 4 4.39 34.59 -12.61
CA ASP A 4 4.97 33.23 -12.62
C ASP A 4 4.25 32.39 -11.56
N THR A 5 2.94 32.14 -11.74
CA THR A 5 2.16 31.36 -10.76
C THR A 5 1.10 30.46 -11.39
N GLU A 6 1.34 29.94 -12.59
CA GLU A 6 0.38 29.03 -13.25
C GLU A 6 0.91 27.66 -13.65
N ASP A 7 2.12 27.26 -13.23
CA ASP A 7 2.64 25.91 -13.58
C ASP A 7 2.82 24.95 -12.40
N TYR A 8 2.39 25.33 -11.19
CA TYR A 8 2.51 24.48 -10.00
C TYR A 8 1.35 23.47 -9.83
N LYS A 9 0.36 23.49 -10.73
CA LYS A 9 -0.81 22.59 -10.70
C LYS A 9 -0.68 21.34 -11.57
N SER A 10 0.42 21.18 -12.31
CA SER A 10 0.55 20.10 -13.31
C SER A 10 1.20 18.81 -12.79
N GLU A 11 1.99 18.85 -11.71
CA GLU A 11 2.64 17.64 -11.15
C GLU A 11 1.75 16.87 -10.17
N ALA A 12 0.83 17.54 -9.46
CA ALA A 12 -0.08 16.89 -8.52
C ALA A 12 -1.20 16.07 -9.21
N GLY A 13 -1.44 16.30 -10.51
CA GLY A 13 -2.48 15.66 -11.30
C GLY A 13 -2.04 14.45 -12.11
N ARG A 14 -0.76 14.08 -12.06
CA ARG A 14 -0.19 12.92 -12.77
C ARG A 14 0.65 12.10 -11.80
N ARG A 15 -0.01 11.52 -10.78
CA ARG A 15 0.52 10.29 -10.18
C ARG A 15 0.54 9.27 -11.30
N GLU A 16 1.70 9.05 -11.92
CA GLU A 16 1.90 7.87 -12.73
C GLU A 16 1.46 6.69 -11.87
N ALA A 17 0.48 5.92 -12.36
CA ALA A 17 0.06 4.72 -11.66
C ALA A 17 1.33 3.92 -11.35
N SER A 18 1.53 3.57 -10.08
CA SER A 18 2.76 2.88 -9.68
C SER A 18 2.92 1.63 -10.55
N ASP A 19 4.15 1.19 -10.82
CA ASP A 19 4.36 -0.02 -11.63
C ASP A 19 3.55 -1.22 -11.11
N VAL A 20 3.29 -1.26 -9.80
CA VAL A 20 2.40 -2.22 -9.14
C VAL A 20 0.95 -2.07 -9.58
N GLU A 21 0.38 -0.86 -9.58
CA GLU A 21 -1.00 -0.60 -10.03
C GLU A 21 -1.19 -0.94 -11.51
N ARG A 22 -0.18 -0.64 -12.35
CA ARG A 22 -0.20 -1.01 -13.77
C ARG A 22 -0.18 -2.52 -13.97
N LEU A 23 0.63 -3.22 -13.19
CA LEU A 23 0.71 -4.68 -13.22
C LEU A 23 -0.60 -5.33 -12.75
N VAL A 24 -1.16 -4.87 -11.62
CA VAL A 24 -2.46 -5.34 -11.12
C VAL A 24 -3.55 -5.13 -12.16
N SER A 25 -3.63 -3.93 -12.75
CA SER A 25 -4.60 -3.63 -13.82
C SER A 25 -4.46 -4.57 -15.03
N SER A 26 -3.22 -4.89 -15.41
CA SER A 26 -2.94 -5.84 -16.49
C SER A 26 -3.39 -7.25 -16.11
N CYS A 27 -3.12 -7.71 -14.88
CA CYS A 27 -3.57 -9.02 -14.39
C CYS A 27 -5.10 -9.12 -14.28
N ARG A 28 -5.79 -8.04 -13.89
CA ARG A 28 -7.26 -7.97 -13.86
C ARG A 28 -7.88 -8.08 -15.25
N THR A 29 -7.21 -7.57 -16.28
CA THR A 29 -7.65 -7.74 -17.67
C THR A 29 -7.63 -9.22 -18.09
N LEU A 30 -6.63 -9.98 -17.65
CA LEU A 30 -6.56 -11.43 -17.90
C LEU A 30 -7.71 -12.20 -17.24
N GLU A 31 -8.22 -11.74 -16.11
CA GLU A 31 -9.39 -12.35 -15.45
C GLU A 31 -10.66 -12.27 -16.31
N ILE A 32 -10.82 -11.16 -17.03
CA ILE A 32 -11.93 -10.97 -17.97
C ILE A 32 -11.80 -11.94 -19.15
N ASP A 33 -10.60 -12.07 -19.71
CA ASP A 33 -10.36 -12.86 -20.92
C ASP A 33 -10.37 -14.37 -20.67
N HIS A 34 -9.98 -14.81 -19.48
CA HIS A 34 -9.75 -16.23 -19.20
C HIS A 34 -10.77 -16.86 -18.23
N MET A 35 -11.56 -16.04 -17.52
CA MET A 35 -12.47 -16.43 -16.43
C MET A 35 -11.77 -17.20 -15.29
N PRO A 36 -12.25 -17.13 -14.03
CA PRO A 36 -11.61 -17.82 -12.92
C PRO A 36 -11.47 -19.34 -13.11
N ASP A 37 -12.41 -19.94 -13.83
CA ASP A 37 -12.48 -21.38 -14.12
C ASP A 37 -12.36 -21.72 -15.61
N GLY A 38 -12.20 -20.71 -16.48
CA GLY A 38 -12.40 -20.89 -17.92
C GLY A 38 -11.25 -21.64 -18.59
N TRP A 39 -10.02 -21.50 -18.11
CA TRP A 39 -8.82 -22.03 -18.76
C TRP A 39 -7.98 -22.93 -17.82
N PRO A 40 -7.91 -24.26 -18.06
CA PRO A 40 -7.21 -25.20 -17.17
C PRO A 40 -5.72 -24.93 -16.98
N ALA A 41 -5.07 -24.27 -17.95
CA ALA A 41 -3.64 -23.97 -17.91
C ALA A 41 -3.31 -22.69 -17.14
N ILE A 42 -4.31 -21.85 -16.85
CA ILE A 42 -4.10 -20.56 -16.17
C ILE A 42 -4.78 -20.66 -14.80
N LYS A 43 -3.98 -20.54 -13.74
CA LYS A 43 -4.50 -20.52 -12.36
C LYS A 43 -5.12 -19.16 -12.04
N MET A 44 -6.16 -18.77 -12.77
CA MET A 44 -6.75 -17.43 -12.63
C MET A 44 -7.23 -17.15 -11.21
N ARG A 45 -7.79 -18.14 -10.50
CA ARG A 45 -8.13 -18.00 -9.07
C ARG A 45 -6.95 -17.54 -8.21
N ASP A 46 -5.76 -18.09 -8.43
CA ASP A 46 -4.56 -17.72 -7.67
C ASP A 46 -4.08 -16.31 -8.05
N VAL A 47 -4.20 -15.94 -9.33
CA VAL A 47 -3.86 -14.60 -9.82
C VAL A 47 -4.82 -13.54 -9.27
N SER A 48 -6.12 -13.83 -9.24
CA SER A 48 -7.13 -12.93 -8.66
C SER A 48 -6.91 -12.76 -7.16
N ALA A 49 -6.68 -13.85 -6.42
CA ALA A 49 -6.36 -13.78 -4.99
C ALA A 49 -5.06 -13.00 -4.72
N LEU A 50 -4.06 -13.10 -5.59
CA LEU A 50 -2.85 -12.29 -5.51
C LEU A 50 -3.15 -10.80 -5.74
N CYS A 51 -3.96 -10.47 -6.75
CA CYS A 51 -4.38 -9.09 -7.01
C CYS A 51 -5.15 -8.51 -5.82
N ASP A 52 -6.09 -9.27 -5.24
CA ASP A 52 -6.82 -8.86 -4.02
C ASP A 52 -5.86 -8.57 -2.86
N ALA A 53 -4.86 -9.43 -2.66
CA ALA A 53 -3.87 -9.25 -1.61
C ALA A 53 -2.99 -7.99 -1.83
N VAL A 54 -2.57 -7.72 -3.07
CA VAL A 54 -1.78 -6.53 -3.42
C VAL A 54 -2.62 -5.26 -3.25
N GLU A 55 -3.83 -5.24 -3.78
CA GLU A 55 -4.78 -4.13 -3.66
C GLU A 55 -5.13 -3.83 -2.18
N SER A 56 -5.13 -4.85 -1.32
CA SER A 56 -5.29 -4.66 0.12
C SER A 56 -4.04 -4.10 0.82
N VAL A 57 -2.84 -4.44 0.36
CA VAL A 57 -1.59 -4.08 1.05
C VAL A 57 -1.10 -2.69 0.67
N VAL A 58 -1.21 -2.30 -0.60
CA VAL A 58 -0.70 -1.00 -1.10
C VAL A 58 -1.26 0.20 -0.32
N PRO A 59 -2.59 0.34 -0.12
CA PRO A 59 -3.14 1.46 0.65
C PRO A 59 -2.70 1.47 2.12
N GLY A 60 -2.28 0.33 2.64
CA GLY A 60 -1.73 0.22 3.99
C GLY A 60 -0.29 0.71 4.08
N ILE A 61 0.50 0.46 3.03
CA ILE A 61 1.86 0.99 2.93
C ILE A 61 1.81 2.52 2.77
N ASP A 62 0.91 3.05 1.94
CA ASP A 62 0.71 4.50 1.79
C ASP A 62 0.35 5.15 3.13
N ARG A 63 -0.57 4.53 3.90
CA ARG A 63 -0.91 4.98 5.26
C ARG A 63 0.27 4.95 6.23
N LEU A 64 1.15 3.95 6.11
CA LEU A 64 2.37 3.90 6.91
C LEU A 64 3.32 5.02 6.53
N GLU A 65 3.52 5.28 5.23
CA GLU A 65 4.33 6.40 4.75
C GLU A 65 3.80 7.73 5.30
N ASP A 66 2.49 7.99 5.18
CA ASP A 66 1.86 9.20 5.73
C ASP A 66 2.11 9.35 7.24
N ARG A 67 1.99 8.25 8.00
CA ARG A 67 2.25 8.24 9.45
C ARG A 67 3.71 8.58 9.76
N LEU A 68 4.65 8.00 9.02
CA LEU A 68 6.09 8.27 9.19
C LEU A 68 6.42 9.73 8.83
N LEU A 69 5.85 10.26 7.76
CA LEU A 69 5.99 11.68 7.38
C LEU A 69 5.35 12.62 8.42
N ALA A 70 4.28 12.20 9.08
CA ALA A 70 3.66 12.93 10.20
C ALA A 70 4.48 12.89 11.51
N GLY A 71 5.61 12.16 11.52
CA GLY A 71 6.53 12.07 12.65
C GLY A 71 6.32 10.85 13.54
N CYS A 72 5.62 9.81 13.08
CA CYS A 72 5.61 8.53 13.78
C CYS A 72 6.99 7.86 13.70
N GLU A 73 7.35 7.11 14.73
CA GLU A 73 8.64 6.44 14.85
C GLU A 73 8.49 4.93 14.99
N ILE A 74 9.26 4.18 14.20
CA ILE A 74 9.38 2.73 14.33
C ILE A 74 10.58 2.41 15.19
N THR A 75 10.36 1.69 16.30
CA THR A 75 11.43 1.30 17.22
C THR A 75 11.44 -0.21 17.43
N ARG A 76 12.64 -0.79 17.60
CA ARG A 76 12.81 -2.19 17.99
C ARG A 76 13.25 -2.28 19.46
N GLN A 77 12.45 -2.94 20.29
CA GLN A 77 12.71 -3.15 21.72
C GLN A 77 12.37 -4.60 22.08
N ASP A 78 13.23 -5.26 22.86
CA ASP A 78 13.01 -6.64 23.33
C ASP A 78 12.55 -7.63 22.24
N SER A 79 13.23 -7.59 21.09
CA SER A 79 12.91 -8.41 19.90
C SER A 79 11.51 -8.19 19.30
N ARG A 80 10.84 -7.09 19.64
CA ARG A 80 9.56 -6.67 19.05
C ARG A 80 9.71 -5.31 18.35
N TRP A 81 8.83 -5.07 17.39
CA TRP A 81 8.71 -3.83 16.65
C TRP A 81 7.52 -3.05 17.16
N TYR A 82 7.71 -1.75 17.36
CA TYR A 82 6.70 -0.82 17.85
C TYR A 82 6.60 0.36 16.88
N LEU A 83 5.39 0.91 16.75
CA LEU A 83 5.15 2.20 16.14
C LEU A 83 4.61 3.14 17.22
N TYR A 84 5.27 4.28 17.38
CA TYR A 84 4.84 5.38 18.23
C TYR A 84 4.44 6.56 17.34
N ASP A 85 3.47 7.35 17.80
CA ASP A 85 3.16 8.60 17.13
C ASP A 85 4.18 9.71 17.46
N ARG A 86 3.99 10.89 16.89
CA ARG A 86 4.88 12.05 17.13
C ARG A 86 4.91 12.56 18.58
N SER A 87 3.94 12.16 19.40
CA SER A 87 3.86 12.51 20.82
C SER A 87 4.52 11.44 21.72
N GLY A 88 4.92 10.31 21.13
CA GLY A 88 5.45 9.14 21.85
C GLY A 88 4.37 8.18 22.33
N GLU A 89 3.11 8.37 21.91
CA GLU A 89 2.02 7.46 22.24
C GLU A 89 2.10 6.18 21.39
N TYR A 90 1.81 5.04 22.03
CA TYR A 90 1.81 3.75 21.38
C TYR A 90 0.68 3.66 20.34
N VAL A 91 1.04 3.27 19.11
CA VAL A 91 0.08 3.01 18.04
C VAL A 91 -0.14 1.51 17.88
N THR A 92 0.92 0.75 17.58
CA THR A 92 0.82 -0.70 17.37
C THR A 92 2.17 -1.40 17.55
N SER A 93 2.17 -2.74 17.56
CA SER A 93 3.38 -3.56 17.63
C SER A 93 3.28 -4.86 16.85
N GLY A 94 4.43 -5.49 16.62
CA GLY A 94 4.54 -6.82 16.01
C GLY A 94 5.80 -7.55 16.47
N ASP A 95 5.73 -8.89 16.48
CA ASP A 95 6.92 -9.76 16.68
C ASP A 95 7.94 -9.61 15.55
N THR A 96 7.49 -9.20 14.38
CA THR A 96 8.28 -8.90 13.19
C THR A 96 7.86 -7.56 12.62
N LEU A 97 8.77 -6.93 11.87
CA LEU A 97 8.47 -5.68 11.17
C LEU A 97 7.26 -5.85 10.24
N ARG A 98 7.21 -6.96 9.49
CA ARG A 98 6.08 -7.30 8.62
C ARG A 98 4.76 -7.32 9.40
N LYS A 99 4.71 -7.98 10.56
CA LYS A 99 3.48 -8.08 11.35
C LYS A 99 3.07 -6.73 11.93
N MET A 100 4.04 -5.90 12.34
CA MET A 100 3.77 -4.53 12.77
C MET A 100 3.16 -3.72 11.61
N ILE A 101 3.76 -3.77 10.42
CA ILE A 101 3.25 -3.09 9.21
C ILE A 101 1.83 -3.56 8.90
N ILE A 102 1.59 -4.87 8.86
CA ILE A 102 0.24 -5.44 8.66
C ILE A 102 -0.72 -4.87 9.70
N ASN A 103 -0.35 -4.82 10.97
CA ASN A 103 -1.21 -4.23 11.98
C ASN A 103 -1.49 -2.75 11.68
N VAL A 104 -0.52 -1.94 11.26
CA VAL A 104 -0.77 -0.55 10.82
C VAL A 104 -1.77 -0.50 9.66
N VAL A 105 -1.61 -1.38 8.67
CA VAL A 105 -2.47 -1.47 7.47
C VAL A 105 -3.93 -1.79 7.85
N PHE A 106 -4.14 -2.70 8.81
CA PHE A 106 -5.45 -3.27 9.12
C PHE A 106 -6.07 -2.80 10.45
N SER A 107 -5.43 -1.91 11.22
CA SER A 107 -5.97 -1.44 12.52
C SER A 107 -7.07 -0.38 12.42
N ASP A 108 -7.33 0.17 11.22
CA ASP A 108 -8.38 1.16 10.98
C ASP A 108 -9.66 0.54 10.35
N CYS A 109 -9.88 -0.77 10.51
CA CYS A 109 -11.07 -1.49 10.04
C CYS A 109 -11.95 -1.99 11.21
#